data_AF-A0A3B8MXC9-F1
#
_entry.id   AF-A0A3B8MXC9-F1
#
_cell.length_a   1.000
_cell.length_b   1.000
_cell.length_c   1.000
_cell.angle_alpha   90.00
_cell.angle_beta   90.00
_cell.angle_gamma   90.00
#
_symmetry.space_group_name_H-M   'P 1'
#
loop_
_entity.id
_entity.type
_entity.pdbx_description
1 polymer ?
#
loop_
_entity_poly.entity_id
_entity_poly.type
_entity_poly.pdbx_seq_one_letter_code
_entity_poly.pdbx_strand_id
1 'polypeptide(L)'
;MEVVLPMNRFVELTEDDLMGVDGGVNWLGVVSGASGVLGGVAGILGGAAALAVPEPTLLTKVAGYAGIISGVSAIGTGIATIYVSWKE
;
A
#
# COMPACT_ATOMS: atom_id res chain seq x y z
N MET A 1 28.94 17.47 -42.09
CA MET A 1 29.26 18.14 -40.82
C MET A 1 28.77 17.21 -39.73
N GLU A 2 29.67 16.48 -39.07
CA GLU A 2 29.29 15.57 -37.99
C GLU A 2 28.88 16.40 -36.77
N VAL A 3 27.65 16.19 -36.31
CA VAL A 3 27.14 16.78 -35.08
C VAL A 3 27.66 15.94 -33.93
N VAL A 4 28.76 16.39 -33.31
CA VAL A 4 29.28 15.81 -32.08
C VAL A 4 28.37 16.25 -30.93
N LEU A 5 27.55 15.33 -30.43
CA LEU A 5 26.72 15.58 -29.24
C LEU A 5 27.60 15.57 -27.99
N PRO A 6 27.62 16.64 -27.18
CA PRO A 6 28.39 16.66 -25.94
C PRO A 6 27.83 15.62 -24.96
N MET A 7 28.67 14.65 -24.63
CA MET A 7 28.42 13.63 -23.61
C MET A 7 28.30 14.33 -22.25
N ASN A 8 27.16 14.15 -21.57
CA ASN A 8 26.86 14.55 -20.18
C ASN A 8 26.13 15.88 -19.97
N ARG A 9 25.09 16.18 -20.75
CA ARG A 9 23.98 16.95 -20.19
C ARG A 9 23.02 15.98 -19.52
N PHE A 10 22.85 16.08 -18.21
CA PHE A 10 21.64 15.58 -17.57
C PHE A 10 20.48 16.21 -18.34
N VAL A 11 19.76 15.39 -19.10
CA VAL A 11 18.50 15.82 -19.70
C VAL A 11 17.61 16.14 -18.51
N GLU A 12 17.32 17.42 -18.29
CA GLU A 12 16.23 17.84 -17.42
C GLU A 12 14.97 17.22 -18.03
N LEU A 13 14.56 16.08 -17.49
CA LEU A 13 13.30 15.46 -17.84
C LEU A 13 12.21 16.43 -17.41
N THR A 14 11.35 16.79 -18.35
CA THR A 14 10.16 17.58 -18.02
C THR A 14 9.20 16.72 -17.19
N GLU A 15 8.29 17.36 -16.47
CA GLU A 15 7.26 16.64 -15.70
C GLU A 15 6.41 15.74 -16.61
N ASP A 16 6.19 16.14 -17.87
CA ASP A 16 5.52 15.33 -18.90
C ASP A 16 6.33 14.08 -19.30
N ASP A 17 7.66 14.18 -19.38
CA ASP A 17 8.53 13.02 -19.67
C ASP A 17 8.53 12.04 -18.48
N LEU A 18 8.50 12.57 -17.25
CA LEU A 18 8.36 11.77 -16.03
C LEU A 18 6.99 11.09 -15.95
N MET A 19 5.90 11.79 -16.28
CA MET A 19 4.56 11.20 -16.42
C MET A 19 4.49 10.15 -17.52
N GLY A 20 5.25 10.30 -18.61
CA GLY A 20 5.34 9.30 -19.68
C GLY A 20 6.04 8.00 -19.25
N VAL A 21 6.97 8.07 -18.30
CA VAL A 21 7.67 6.90 -17.74
C VAL A 21 6.86 6.26 -16.61
N ASP A 22 6.24 7.07 -15.75
CA ASP A 22 5.58 6.61 -14.52
C ASP A 22 4.05 6.49 -14.63
N GLY A 23 3.49 6.89 -15.78
CA GLY A 23 2.07 6.85 -16.08
C GLY A 23 1.21 7.82 -15.27
N GLY A 24 1.82 8.82 -14.60
CA GLY A 24 1.13 9.70 -13.65
C GLY A 24 0.78 9.02 -12.31
N VAL A 25 1.29 7.82 -12.05
CA VAL A 25 0.91 7.03 -10.87
C VAL A 25 1.60 7.56 -9.60
N ASN A 26 0.83 7.81 -8.56
CA ASN A 26 1.36 8.15 -7.24
C ASN A 26 1.83 6.88 -6.50
N TRP A 27 3.06 6.43 -6.80
CA TRP A 27 3.61 5.19 -6.24
C TRP A 27 3.74 5.17 -4.71
N LEU A 28 3.96 6.32 -4.08
CA LEU A 28 3.97 6.41 -2.61
C LEU A 28 2.60 6.04 -2.04
N GLY A 29 1.52 6.52 -2.68
CA GLY A 29 0.16 6.14 -2.33
C GLY A 29 -0.13 4.66 -2.59
N VAL A 30 0.36 4.10 -3.71
CA VAL A 30 0.25 2.66 -4.00
C VAL A 30 0.94 1.81 -2.94
N VAL A 31 2.18 2.15 -2.56
CA VAL A 31 2.96 1.42 -1.53
C VAL A 31 2.30 1.55 -0.16
N SER A 32 1.79 2.73 0.18
CA SER A 32 1.05 2.96 1.43
C SER A 32 -0.21 2.10 1.49
N GLY A 33 -1.00 2.07 0.41
CA GLY A 33 -2.19 1.25 0.31
C GLY A 33 -1.89 -0.25 0.38
N ALA A 34 -0.83 -0.71 -0.29
CA ALA A 34 -0.37 -2.10 -0.22
C ALA A 34 0.05 -2.49 1.21
N SER A 35 0.74 -1.59 1.90
CA SER A 35 1.11 -1.76 3.31
C SER A 35 -0.12 -1.85 4.21
N GLY A 36 -1.15 -1.05 3.94
CA GLY A 36 -2.45 -1.13 4.61
C GLY A 36 -3.15 -2.48 4.43
N VAL A 37 -3.11 -3.04 3.22
CA VAL A 37 -3.65 -4.38 2.94
C VAL A 37 -2.88 -5.46 3.72
N LEU A 38 -1.55 -5.43 3.68
CA LEU A 38 -0.71 -6.39 4.41
C LEU A 38 -0.91 -6.28 5.93
N GLY A 39 -0.97 -5.05 6.46
CA GLY A 39 -1.28 -4.79 7.86
C GLY A 39 -2.66 -5.31 8.25
N GLY A 40 -3.65 -5.16 7.36
CA GLY A 40 -4.98 -5.70 7.57
C GLY A 40 -5.03 -7.23 7.61
N VAL A 41 -4.30 -7.90 6.72
CA VAL A 41 -4.15 -9.38 6.75
C VAL A 41 -3.50 -9.82 8.07
N ALA A 42 -2.43 -9.13 8.50
CA ALA A 42 -1.77 -9.42 9.77
C ALA A 42 -2.74 -9.23 10.97
N GLY A 43 -3.58 -8.20 10.94
CA GLY A 43 -4.63 -7.97 11.94
C GLY A 43 -5.65 -9.11 12.00
N ILE A 44 -6.09 -9.62 10.84
CA ILE A 44 -7.01 -10.77 10.77
C ILE A 44 -6.35 -12.02 11.33
N LEU A 45 -5.12 -12.33 10.93
CA LEU A 45 -4.39 -13.51 11.41
C LEU A 45 -4.10 -13.43 12.92
N GLY A 46 -3.70 -12.26 13.41
CA GLY A 46 -3.51 -12.02 14.85
C GLY A 46 -4.82 -12.16 15.63
N GLY A 47 -5.92 -11.63 15.09
CA GLY A 47 -7.24 -11.78 15.69
C GLY A 47 -7.73 -13.24 15.71
N ALA A 48 -7.53 -13.98 14.63
CA ALA A 48 -7.86 -15.40 14.55
C ALA A 48 -7.00 -16.23 15.53
N ALA A 49 -5.71 -15.93 15.64
CA ALA A 49 -4.82 -16.57 16.60
C ALA A 49 -5.27 -16.33 18.05
N ALA A 50 -5.72 -15.12 18.38
CA ALA A 50 -6.27 -14.79 19.69
C ALA A 50 -7.55 -15.59 20.03
N LEU A 51 -8.36 -15.93 19.02
CA LEU A 51 -9.53 -16.79 19.19
C LEU A 51 -9.20 -18.28 19.29
N ALA A 52 -8.04 -18.69 18.78
CA ALA A 52 -7.59 -20.09 18.75
C ALA A 52 -6.80 -20.52 19.99
N VAL A 53 -6.52 -19.62 20.94
CA VAL A 53 -5.82 -19.95 22.20
C VAL A 53 -6.68 -20.93 23.03
N PRO A 54 -6.08 -21.98 23.64
CA PRO A 54 -6.80 -22.84 24.57
C PRO A 54 -7.41 -22.02 25.72
N GLU A 55 -8.72 -22.19 25.95
CA GLU A 55 -9.49 -21.42 26.94
C GLU A 55 -9.48 -19.89 26.72
N PRO A 56 -10.04 -19.40 25.60
CA PRO A 56 -10.02 -17.97 25.30
C PRO A 56 -10.92 -17.22 26.30
N THR A 57 -10.30 -16.32 27.06
CA THR A 57 -11.01 -15.43 27.98
C THR A 57 -11.89 -14.44 27.22
N LEU A 58 -12.82 -13.79 27.92
CA LEU A 58 -13.68 -12.76 27.30
C LEU A 58 -12.87 -11.63 26.67
N LEU A 59 -11.77 -11.22 27.32
CA LEU A 59 -10.85 -10.21 26.79
C LEU A 59 -10.17 -10.68 25.50
N THR A 60 -9.68 -11.91 25.45
CA THR A 60 -9.01 -12.48 24.28
C THR A 60 -9.99 -12.62 23.10
N LYS A 61 -11.26 -12.94 23.38
CA LYS A 61 -12.32 -12.99 22.36
C LYS A 61 -12.63 -11.62 21.77
N VAL A 62 -12.77 -10.61 22.62
CA VAL A 62 -13.01 -9.22 22.16
C VAL A 62 -11.82 -8.72 21.34
N ALA A 63 -10.59 -8.94 21.80
CA ALA A 63 -9.39 -8.59 21.05
C ALA A 63 -9.31 -9.33 19.71
N GLY A 64 -9.68 -10.61 19.69
CA GLY A 64 -9.74 -11.43 18.48
C GLY A 64 -10.70 -10.87 17.43
N TYR A 65 -11.95 -10.62 17.82
CA TYR A 65 -12.94 -10.03 16.92
C TYR A 65 -12.56 -8.60 16.49
N ALA A 66 -12.03 -7.78 17.40
CA ALA A 66 -11.57 -6.45 17.07
C ALA A 66 -10.40 -6.47 16.07
N GLY A 67 -9.47 -7.42 16.20
CA GLY A 67 -8.37 -7.62 15.25
C GLY A 67 -8.87 -8.00 13.86
N ILE A 68 -9.86 -8.90 13.77
CA ILE A 68 -10.47 -9.28 12.48
C ILE A 68 -11.21 -8.10 11.84
N ILE A 69 -12.04 -7.39 12.59
CA ILE A 69 -12.83 -6.26 12.07
C ILE A 69 -11.91 -5.11 11.62
N SER A 70 -10.93 -4.75 12.45
CA SER A 70 -9.96 -3.71 12.11
C SER A 70 -9.11 -4.12 10.90
N GLY A 71 -8.74 -5.40 10.79
CA GLY A 71 -7.99 -5.92 9.66
C GLY A 71 -8.77 -5.88 8.34
N VAL A 72 -10.05 -6.28 8.32
CA VAL A 72 -10.92 -6.14 7.14
C VAL A 72 -11.06 -4.67 6.73
N SER A 73 -11.22 -3.78 7.72
CA SER A 73 -11.34 -2.34 7.46
C SER A 73 -10.06 -1.77 6.85
N ALA A 74 -8.88 -2.16 7.36
CA ALA A 74 -7.58 -1.74 6.84
C ALA A 74 -7.35 -2.23 5.40
N ILE A 75 -7.78 -3.44 5.05
CA ILE A 75 -7.74 -3.94 3.66
C ILE A 75 -8.60 -3.05 2.75
N GLY A 76 -9.84 -2.75 3.17
CA GLY A 76 -10.75 -1.89 2.40
C GLY A 76 -10.16 -0.49 2.16
N THR A 77 -9.61 0.14 3.20
CA THR A 77 -8.94 1.44 3.07
C THR A 77 -7.70 1.36 2.19
N GLY A 78 -6.86 0.33 2.34
CA GLY A 78 -5.66 0.15 1.54
C GLY A 78 -5.95 0.00 0.04
N ILE A 79 -6.98 -0.78 -0.32
CA ILE A 79 -7.46 -0.91 -1.72
C ILE A 79 -7.96 0.44 -2.24
N ALA A 80 -8.73 1.19 -1.44
CA ALA A 80 -9.23 2.50 -1.85
C ALA A 80 -8.07 3.50 -2.07
N THR A 81 -7.04 3.49 -1.22
CA THR A 81 -5.84 4.30 -1.40
C THR A 81 -5.14 3.97 -2.70
N ILE A 82 -4.90 2.67 -2.99
CA ILE A 82 -4.31 2.25 -4.27
C ILE A 82 -5.17 2.79 -5.43
N TYR A 83 -6.49 2.58 -5.39
CA TYR A 83 -7.36 3.00 -6.48
C TYR A 83 -7.28 4.51 -6.80
N VAL A 84 -7.20 5.36 -5.78
CA VAL A 84 -7.08 6.81 -5.98
C VAL A 84 -5.69 7.17 -6.50
N SER A 85 -4.63 6.49 -6.05
CA SER A 85 -3.25 6.74 -6.48
C SER A 85 -2.96 6.36 -7.94
N TRP A 86 -3.85 5.60 -8.59
CA TRP A 86 -3.76 5.27 -10.02
C TRP A 86 -4.50 6.24 -10.93
N LYS A 87 -5.19 7.25 -10.39
CA LYS A 87 -6.05 8.18 -11.16
C LYS A 87 -5.50 9.62 -11.26
N GLU A 88 -4.23 9.82 -10.93
CA GLU A 88 -3.58 11.13 -11.07
C GLU A 88 -3.14 11.40 -12.51
#